data_AF-A0A1Y4RPE8-F1
#
_entry.id   AF-A0A1Y4RPE8-F1
#
_cell.length_a   1.000
_cell.length_b   1.000
_cell.length_c   1.000
_cell.angle_alpha   90.00
_cell.angle_beta   90.00
_cell.angle_gamma   90.00
#
_symmetry.space_group_name_H-M   'P 1'
#
loop_
_entity.id
_entity.type
_entity.pdbx_description
1 polymer ?
#
loop_
_entity_poly.entity_id
_entity_poly.type
_entity_poly.pdbx_seq_one_letter_code
_entity_poly.pdbx_strand_id
1 'polypeptide(L)' 'MPTSEKSGKLIIKDGYVMCPGCGKMKLLRLPSDGKVKAFVFCRHCKQERFLNIDLSLSH' A
#
# COMPACT_ATOMS: atom_id res chain seq x y z
N MET A 1 0.70 22.90 14.30
CA MET A 1 1.45 22.03 13.37
C MET A 1 1.45 20.61 13.93
N PRO A 2 0.93 19.62 13.18
CA PRO A 2 1.53 18.30 13.20
C PRO A 2 2.01 17.90 11.81
N THR A 3 3.29 17.55 11.82
CA THR A 3 4.05 16.64 10.95
C THR A 3 3.25 16.00 9.82
N SER A 4 3.54 16.43 8.60
CA SER A 4 3.28 15.62 7.40
C SER A 4 4.06 14.31 7.53
N GLU A 5 3.42 13.31 8.11
CA GLU A 5 3.82 11.92 7.96
C GLU A 5 3.80 11.66 6.45
N LYS A 6 4.97 11.70 5.83
CA LYS A 6 5.19 11.12 4.51
C LYS A 6 5.09 9.59 4.67
N SER A 7 3.92 9.12 5.06
CA SER A 7 3.47 7.76 4.76
C SER A 7 3.63 7.62 3.27
N GLY A 8 4.68 6.92 2.83
CA GLY A 8 5.01 6.74 1.42
C GLY A 8 3.73 6.40 0.70
N LYS A 9 3.20 7.38 -0.05
CA LYS A 9 1.77 7.48 -0.38
C LYS A 9 1.39 6.21 -1.10
N LEU A 10 0.81 5.28 -0.35
CA LEU A 10 0.58 3.95 -0.86
C LEU A 10 -0.51 4.11 -1.90
N ILE A 11 -0.14 3.95 -3.16
CA ILE A 11 -1.04 4.27 -4.27
C ILE A 11 -2.05 3.12 -4.35
N ILE A 12 -3.17 3.30 -3.67
CA ILE A 12 -4.35 2.47 -3.84
C ILE A 12 -5.09 3.02 -5.06
N LYS A 13 -5.23 2.20 -6.09
CA LYS A 13 -5.96 2.57 -7.31
C LYS A 13 -6.96 1.47 -7.63
N ASP A 14 -8.24 1.83 -7.68
CA ASP A 14 -9.36 0.91 -7.94
C ASP A 14 -9.42 -0.29 -6.97
N GLY A 15 -9.09 -0.06 -5.69
CA GLY A 15 -9.04 -1.15 -4.70
C GLY A 15 -7.88 -2.12 -4.97
N TYR A 16 -6.82 -1.69 -5.64
CA TYR A 16 -5.56 -2.42 -5.73
C TYR A 16 -4.43 -1.61 -5.14
N VAL A 17 -3.61 -2.26 -4.33
CA VAL A 17 -2.34 -1.71 -3.87
C VAL A 17 -1.33 -1.79 -5.01
N MET A 18 -0.86 -0.63 -5.45
CA MET A 18 0.27 -0.53 -6.36
C MET A 18 1.58 -0.66 -5.60
N CYS A 19 2.63 -1.10 -6.30
CA CYS A 19 3.96 -1.12 -5.71
C CYS A 19 4.36 0.29 -5.22
N PRO A 20 4.70 0.47 -3.93
CA PRO A 20 5.09 1.78 -3.40
C PRO A 20 6.45 2.24 -3.93
N GLY A 21 7.27 1.31 -4.44
CA GLY A 21 8.56 1.63 -5.04
C GLY A 21 8.44 2.12 -6.49
N CYS A 22 7.78 1.36 -7.36
CA CYS A 22 7.73 1.67 -8.79
C CYS A 22 6.39 2.19 -9.30
N GLY A 23 5.28 1.98 -8.59
CA GLY A 23 3.92 2.37 -9.02
C GLY A 23 3.41 1.71 -10.30
N LYS A 24 4.20 0.82 -10.94
CA LYS A 24 3.91 0.27 -12.27
C LYS A 24 3.02 -0.98 -12.27
N MET A 25 2.92 -1.69 -11.15
CA MET A 25 2.16 -2.94 -11.06
C MET A 25 1.24 -2.98 -9.84
N LYS A 26 0.10 -3.64 -10.03
CA LYS A 26 -0.84 -4.03 -8.97
C LYS A 26 -0.24 -5.22 -8.24
N LEU A 27 0.07 -5.05 -6.95
CA LEU A 27 0.64 -6.10 -6.12
C LEU A 27 -0.44 -6.93 -5.43
N LEU A 28 -1.48 -6.25 -4.95
CA LEU A 28 -2.49 -6.88 -4.11
C LEU A 28 -3.83 -6.19 -4.29
N ARG A 29 -4.94 -6.94 -4.19
CA ARG A 29 -6.27 -6.36 -4.10
C ARG A 29 -6.55 -5.94 -2.66
N LEU A 30 -6.96 -4.68 -2.47
CA LEU A 30 -7.45 -4.18 -1.21
C LEU A 30 -8.86 -4.77 -0.96
N PRO A 31 -9.09 -5.42 0.18
CA PRO A 31 -10.43 -5.85 0.57
C PRO A 31 -11.30 -4.64 0.94
N SER A 32 -12.62 -4.80 0.86
CA SER A 32 -13.59 -3.73 1.15
C SER A 32 -13.53 -3.23 2.60
N ASP A 33 -12.96 -4.01 3.52
CA ASP A 33 -12.72 -3.62 4.92
C ASP A 33 -11.66 -2.50 5.03
N GLY A 34 -10.91 -2.21 3.95
CA GLY A 34 -9.84 -1.21 3.97
C GLY A 34 -8.61 -1.64 4.78
N LYS A 35 -8.59 -2.88 5.30
CA LYS A 35 -7.47 -3.44 6.04
C LYS A 35 -6.74 -4.46 5.19
N VAL A 36 -5.44 -4.28 5.00
CA VAL A 36 -4.62 -5.27 4.33
C VAL A 36 -3.28 -5.43 5.05
N LYS A 37 -2.97 -6.68 5.37
CA LYS A 37 -1.73 -7.09 6.03
C LYS A 37 -1.15 -8.23 5.22
N ALA A 38 -0.23 -7.91 4.31
CA ALA A 38 0.35 -8.91 3.42
C ALA A 38 1.78 -8.54 3.01
N PHE A 39 2.61 -9.56 2.84
CA PHE A 39 3.89 -9.42 2.16
C PHE A 39 3.64 -9.40 0.65
N VAL A 40 4.18 -8.39 -0.01
CA VAL A 40 4.13 -8.27 -1.46
C VAL A 40 5.53 -8.28 -2.04
N PHE A 41 5.70 -9.04 -3.10
CA PHE A 41 6.92 -9.06 -3.87
C PHE A 41 6.73 -8.29 -5.17
N CYS A 42 7.51 -7.22 -5.36
CA CYS A 42 7.54 -6.53 -6.63
C CYS A 42 8.59 -7.16 -7.55
N ARG A 43 8.16 -7.76 -8.66
CA ARG A 43 9.08 -8.33 -9.68
C ARG A 43 9.97 -7.27 -10.34
N HIS A 44 9.52 -6.02 -10.39
CA HIS A 44 10.28 -4.93 -11.00
C HIS A 44 11.37 -4.38 -10.07
N CYS A 45 11.03 -4.19 -8.79
CA CYS A 45 12.00 -3.77 -7.77
C CYS A 45 12.82 -4.96 -7.25
N LYS A 46 12.42 -6.21 -7.56
CA LYS A 46 12.92 -7.46 -7.00
C LYS A 46 13.01 -7.41 -5.47
N GLN A 47 12.00 -6.80 -4.85
CA GLN A 47 12.02 -6.50 -3.42
C GLN A 47 10.71 -6.91 -2.79
N GLU A 48 10.82 -7.62 -1.67
CA GLU A 48 9.71 -7.95 -0.79
C GLU A 48 9.49 -6.79 0.16
N ARG A 49 8.23 -6.38 0.30
CA ARG A 49 7.81 -5.34 1.22
C ARG A 49 6.59 -5.84 1.99
N PHE A 50 6.58 -5.58 3.28
CA PHE A 50 5.39 -5.79 4.08
C PHE A 50 4.47 -4.59 3.94
N LEU A 51 3.20 -4.85 3.61
CA LEU A 51 2.16 -3.83 3.58
C LEU A 51 1.25 -4.04 4.77
N ASN A 52 1.15 -3.01 5.59
CA ASN A 52 0.18 -2.91 6.68
C ASN A 52 -0.64 -1.64 6.42
N ILE A 53 -1.74 -1.78 5.69
CA ILE A 53 -2.68 -0.70 5.44
C ILE A 53 -3.86 -0.94 6.36
N ASP A 54 -4.14 0.05 7.19
CA ASP A 54 -5.33 0.13 8.00
C ASP A 54 -5.99 1.47 7.68
N LEU A 55 -7.05 1.43 6.86
CA LEU A 55 -7.89 2.60 6.59
C LEU A 55 -8.94 2.84 7.68
N SER A 56 -8.84 2.12 8.82
CA SER A 56 -9.80 2.23 9.93
C SER A 56 -9.53 3.43 10.84
N LEU A 57 -8.40 4.13 10.66
CA LEU A 57 -7.99 5.28 11.47
C LEU A 57 -8.13 6.60 10.69
N SER A 58 -9.38 7.04 10.56
CA SER A 58 -9.72 8.46 10.40
C SER A 58 -11.10 8.67 11.02
N HIS A 59 -11.15 8.65 12.35
CA HIS A 59 -12.27 9.16 13.14
C HIS A 59 -11.73 10.10 14.21
#